data_AF-A0A931F7M2-F1
#
_entry.id   AF-A0A931F7M2-F1
#
_cell.length_a   1.000
_cell.length_b   1.000
_cell.length_c   1.000
_cell.angle_alpha   90.00
_cell.angle_beta   90.00
_cell.angle_gamma   90.00
#
_symmetry.space_group_name_H-M   'P 1'
#
loop_
_entity.id
_entity.type
_entity.pdbx_description
1 polymer ?
#
loop_
_entity_poly.entity_id
_entity_poly.type
_entity_poly.pdbx_seq_one_letter_code
_entity_poly.pdbx_strand_id
1 'polypeptide(L)'
;MAEEAVTVVGALLRDESPATLPECREAIDRVDAALATLLERRAALAGIVQRIKPVGGFAGRDFAREQALVAKMAVRAPSLGEARLAPIMNAVIEAGLHLAEERAGK
;
A
#
# COMPACT_ATOMS: atom_id res chain seq x y z
N MET A 1 -6.87 -15.15 5.49
CA MET A 1 -5.83 -15.25 6.54
C MET A 1 -4.67 -16.16 6.15
N ALA A 2 -4.83 -17.50 6.11
CA ALA A 2 -3.72 -18.40 5.76
C ALA A 2 -3.28 -18.24 4.29
N GLU A 3 -4.24 -18.20 3.36
CA GLU A 3 -3.99 -18.01 1.93
C GLU A 3 -3.35 -16.65 1.61
N GLU A 4 -3.85 -15.57 2.20
CA GLU A 4 -3.28 -14.22 2.09
C GLU A 4 -1.84 -14.15 2.61
N ALA A 5 -1.56 -14.81 3.73
CA ALA A 5 -0.20 -14.89 4.27
C ALA A 5 0.72 -15.67 3.32
N VAL A 6 0.23 -16.75 2.71
CA VAL A 6 0.98 -17.52 1.69
C VAL A 6 1.25 -16.68 0.44
N THR A 7 0.29 -15.87 -0.04
CA THR A 7 0.49 -14.97 -1.19
C THR A 7 1.58 -13.94 -0.92
N VAL A 8 1.52 -13.26 0.23
CA VAL A 8 2.49 -12.20 0.58
C VAL A 8 3.89 -12.79 0.84
N VAL A 9 3.97 -13.88 1.60
CA VAL A 9 5.25 -14.54 1.90
C VAL A 9 5.85 -15.19 0.64
N GLY A 10 5.02 -15.79 -0.21
CA GLY A 10 5.43 -16.38 -1.47
C GLY A 10 5.98 -15.36 -2.46
N ALA A 11 5.42 -14.16 -2.54
CA ALA A 11 5.95 -13.08 -3.37
C ALA A 11 7.31 -12.55 -2.88
N LEU A 12 7.59 -12.63 -1.58
CA LEU A 12 8.82 -12.09 -0.97
C LEU A 12 9.98 -13.07 -0.88
N LEU A 13 9.71 -14.37 -0.72
CA LEU A 13 10.73 -15.37 -0.41
C LEU A 13 11.15 -16.22 -1.62
N ARG A 14 10.51 -16.04 -2.77
CA ARG A 14 10.81 -16.85 -3.94
C ARG A 14 12.08 -16.34 -4.61
N ASP A 15 13.09 -17.20 -4.65
CA ASP A 15 14.31 -16.94 -5.39
C ASP A 15 14.02 -17.15 -6.87
N GLU A 16 13.83 -16.06 -7.61
CA GLU A 16 13.48 -16.07 -9.03
C GLU A 16 14.52 -15.30 -9.83
N SER A 17 15.02 -15.95 -10.88
CA SER A 17 15.86 -15.31 -11.91
C SER A 17 15.17 -15.47 -13.27
N PRO A 18 14.04 -14.76 -13.51
CA PRO A 18 13.31 -14.88 -14.77
C PRO A 18 14.21 -14.46 -15.95
N ALA A 19 14.23 -15.28 -17.00
CA ALA A 19 15.09 -15.08 -18.16
C ALA A 19 14.29 -14.63 -19.40
N THR A 20 12.97 -14.79 -19.36
CA THR A 20 12.07 -14.46 -20.46
C THR A 20 11.02 -13.43 -20.04
N LEU A 21 10.48 -12.70 -21.02
CA LEU A 21 9.42 -11.72 -20.76
C LEU A 21 8.16 -12.34 -20.11
N PRO A 22 7.66 -13.52 -20.52
CA PRO A 22 6.55 -14.17 -19.82
C PRO A 22 6.85 -14.44 -18.34
N GLU A 23 8.04 -14.99 -18.03
CA GLU A 23 8.44 -15.25 -16.64
C GLU A 23 8.51 -13.98 -15.81
N CYS A 24 9.04 -12.88 -16.37
CA CYS A 24 9.06 -11.58 -15.70
C CYS A 24 7.65 -11.07 -15.39
N ARG A 25 6.69 -11.26 -16.31
CA ARG A 25 5.30 -10.83 -16.09
C ARG A 25 4.62 -11.66 -15.01
N GLU A 26 4.80 -12.97 -15.02
CA GLU A 26 4.25 -13.83 -13.97
C GLU A 26 4.83 -13.49 -12.60
N ALA A 27 6.11 -13.10 -12.51
CA ALA A 27 6.73 -12.62 -11.27
C ALA A 27 6.09 -11.31 -10.79
N ILE A 28 5.85 -10.36 -11.70
CA ILE A 28 5.14 -9.11 -11.40
C ILE A 28 3.71 -9.39 -10.93
N ASP A 29 2.96 -10.25 -11.62
CA ASP A 29 1.59 -10.59 -11.26
C ASP A 29 1.48 -11.16 -9.84
N ARG A 30 2.47 -11.95 -9.40
CA ARG A 30 2.56 -12.45 -8.01
C ARG A 30 2.76 -11.31 -7.01
N VAL A 31 3.65 -10.37 -7.32
CA VAL A 31 3.88 -9.19 -6.48
C VAL A 31 2.60 -8.34 -6.42
N ASP A 32 1.92 -8.14 -7.55
CA ASP A 32 0.70 -7.36 -7.63
C ASP A 32 -0.46 -8.00 -6.86
N ALA A 33 -0.58 -9.34 -6.87
CA ALA A 33 -1.52 -10.05 -6.02
C ALA A 33 -1.24 -9.81 -4.52
N ALA A 34 0.03 -9.86 -4.10
CA ALA A 34 0.40 -9.52 -2.72
C ALA A 34 0.13 -8.05 -2.38
N LEU A 35 0.41 -7.12 -3.31
CA LEU A 35 0.10 -5.71 -3.14
C LEU A 35 -1.40 -5.49 -2.97
N ALA A 36 -2.26 -6.14 -3.77
CA ALA A 36 -3.71 -6.02 -3.65
C ALA A 36 -4.21 -6.41 -2.24
N THR A 37 -3.75 -7.54 -1.70
CA THR A 37 -4.07 -7.97 -0.33
C THR A 37 -3.61 -6.95 0.72
N LEU A 38 -2.39 -6.42 0.59
CA LEU A 38 -1.85 -5.44 1.52
C LEU A 38 -2.58 -4.10 1.45
N LEU A 39 -2.97 -3.66 0.24
CA LEU A 39 -3.71 -2.42 0.01
C LEU A 39 -5.12 -2.50 0.61
N GLU A 40 -5.84 -3.61 0.43
CA GLU A 40 -7.15 -3.85 1.05
C GLU A 40 -7.05 -3.76 2.58
N ARG A 41 -6.06 -4.46 3.17
CA ARG A 41 -5.82 -4.40 4.62
C ARG A 41 -5.48 -2.99 5.08
N ARG A 42 -4.66 -2.26 4.33
CA ARG A 42 -4.29 -0.88 4.64
C ARG A 42 -5.51 0.04 4.58
N ALA A 43 -6.39 -0.09 3.59
CA ALA A 43 -7.62 0.68 3.47
C ALA A 43 -8.58 0.39 4.64
N ALA A 44 -8.71 -0.87 5.06
CA ALA A 44 -9.49 -1.25 6.24
C ALA A 44 -8.96 -0.57 7.53
N LEU A 45 -7.64 -0.56 7.71
CA LEU A 45 -6.99 0.13 8.83
C LEU A 45 -7.19 1.65 8.75
N ALA A 46 -7.08 2.25 7.55
CA ALA A 46 -7.35 3.67 7.35
C ALA A 46 -8.79 4.00 7.76
N GLY A 47 -9.78 3.18 7.38
CA GLY A 47 -11.16 3.35 7.81
C GLY A 47 -11.35 3.31 9.34
N ILE A 48 -10.63 2.44 10.05
CA ILE A 48 -10.63 2.42 11.53
C ILE A 48 -10.07 3.74 12.07
N VAL A 49 -8.92 4.19 11.55
CA VAL A 49 -8.30 5.46 11.94
C VAL A 49 -9.25 6.63 11.71
N GLN A 50 -9.95 6.68 10.57
CA GLN A 50 -10.87 7.77 10.25
C GLN A 50 -12.05 7.87 11.23
N ARG A 51 -12.54 6.74 11.77
CA ARG A 51 -13.59 6.74 12.81
C ARG A 51 -13.10 7.27 14.17
N ILE A 52 -11.80 7.22 14.42
CA ILE A 52 -11.19 7.65 15.69
C ILE A 52 -10.75 9.11 15.62
N LYS A 53 -10.39 9.61 14.44
CA LYS A 53 -9.87 10.97 14.27
C LYS A 53 -10.92 12.02 14.67
N PRO A 54 -10.51 13.12 15.35
CA PRO A 54 -11.39 14.26 15.60
C PRO A 54 -11.86 14.95 14.31
N VAL A 55 -10.99 15.00 13.31
CA VAL A 55 -11.27 15.50 11.96
C VAL A 55 -10.97 14.37 10.98
N GLY A 56 -12.01 13.84 10.34
CA GLY A 56 -11.92 12.76 9.37
C GLY A 56 -11.72 13.26 7.93
N GLY A 57 -11.65 12.31 7.00
CA GLY A 57 -11.59 12.56 5.56
C GLY A 57 -10.33 13.31 5.13
N PHE A 58 -10.43 14.00 4.00
CA PHE A 58 -9.33 14.82 3.47
C PHE A 58 -8.94 16.00 4.37
N ALA A 59 -9.90 16.55 5.12
CA ALA A 59 -9.64 17.66 6.05
C ALA A 59 -8.72 17.25 7.22
N GLY A 60 -8.69 15.95 7.57
CA GLY A 60 -7.87 15.39 8.63
C GLY A 60 -6.49 14.90 8.19
N ARG A 61 -5.99 15.29 7.01
CA ARG A 61 -4.67 14.86 6.52
C ARG A 61 -3.54 15.45 7.35
N ASP A 62 -2.51 14.64 7.54
CA ASP A 62 -1.30 15.01 8.27
C ASP A 62 -0.10 14.81 7.35
N PHE A 63 0.23 15.85 6.59
CA PHE A 63 1.30 15.81 5.60
C PHE A 63 2.68 15.55 6.20
N ALA A 64 2.91 15.95 7.47
CA ALA A 64 4.18 15.66 8.15
C ALA A 64 4.30 14.16 8.44
N ARG A 65 3.23 13.53 8.93
CA ARG A 65 3.17 12.09 9.17
C ARG A 65 3.30 11.28 7.88
N GLU A 66 2.70 11.77 6.79
CA GLU A 66 2.75 11.16 5.46
C GLU A 66 4.17 11.25 4.85
N GLN A 67 4.85 12.39 4.95
CA GLN A 67 6.25 12.53 4.55
C GLN A 67 7.17 11.62 5.37
N ALA A 68 7.00 11.56 6.69
CA ALA A 68 7.77 10.67 7.55
C ALA A 68 7.52 9.17 7.25
N LEU A 69 6.34 8.81 6.75
CA LEU A 69 6.06 7.46 6.25
C LEU A 69 6.89 7.17 4.99
N VAL A 70 6.89 8.09 4.03
CA VAL A 70 7.65 7.95 2.77
C VAL A 70 9.15 7.82 3.03
N ALA A 71 9.72 8.67 3.89
CA ALA A 71 11.12 8.59 4.28
C ALA A 71 11.49 7.22 4.86
N LYS A 72 10.65 6.65 5.74
CA LYS A 72 10.85 5.30 6.29
C LYS A 72 10.74 4.20 5.23
N MET A 73 9.89 4.38 4.23
CA MET A 73 9.78 3.43 3.12
C MET A 73 10.99 3.51 2.18
N ALA A 74 11.54 4.70 1.96
CA ALA A 74 12.73 4.88 1.12
C ALA A 74 13.96 4.14 1.65
N VAL A 75 14.10 3.99 2.98
CA VAL A 75 15.15 3.14 3.58
C VAL A 75 15.03 1.67 3.13
N ARG A 76 13.81 1.19 2.90
CA ARG A 76 13.54 -0.20 2.46
C ARG A 76 13.55 -0.36 0.95
N ALA A 77 13.26 0.70 0.21
CA ALA A 77 13.23 0.72 -1.25
C ALA A 77 14.15 1.84 -1.79
N PRO A 78 15.48 1.74 -1.59
CA PRO A 78 16.43 2.81 -1.91
C PRO A 78 16.43 3.16 -3.40
N SER A 79 16.22 2.18 -4.28
CA SER A 79 16.16 2.41 -5.74
C SER A 79 14.95 3.23 -6.19
N LEU A 80 13.86 3.25 -5.39
CA LEU A 80 12.73 4.14 -5.63
C LEU A 80 12.96 5.50 -4.98
N GLY A 81 13.48 5.50 -3.75
CA GLY A 81 13.69 6.71 -2.96
C GLY A 81 12.39 7.45 -2.65
N GLU A 82 12.50 8.56 -1.92
CA GLU A 82 11.33 9.33 -1.51
C GLU A 82 10.57 9.93 -2.69
N ALA A 83 11.29 10.42 -3.70
CA ALA A 83 10.69 11.12 -4.84
C ALA A 83 9.70 10.24 -5.64
N ARG A 84 10.00 8.94 -5.81
CA ARG A 84 9.09 8.02 -6.51
C ARG A 84 8.04 7.40 -5.58
N LEU A 85 8.37 7.22 -4.30
CA LEU A 85 7.44 6.68 -3.32
C LEU A 85 6.35 7.67 -2.90
N ALA A 86 6.66 8.98 -2.85
CA ALA A 86 5.70 10.02 -2.47
C ALA A 86 4.39 9.99 -3.29
N PRO A 87 4.42 10.03 -4.65
CA PRO A 87 3.18 10.00 -5.43
C PRO A 87 2.41 8.67 -5.29
N ILE A 88 3.12 7.54 -5.17
CA ILE A 88 2.50 6.23 -4.95
C ILE A 88 1.75 6.22 -3.62
N MET A 89 2.41 6.64 -2.55
CA MET A 89 1.79 6.64 -1.23
C MET A 89 0.69 7.67 -1.10
N ASN A 90 0.77 8.80 -1.81
CA ASN A 90 -0.33 9.75 -1.90
C ASN A 90 -1.59 9.07 -2.46
N ALA A 91 -1.49 8.40 -3.60
CA ALA A 91 -2.62 7.69 -4.21
C ALA A 91 -3.21 6.62 -3.27
N VAL A 92 -2.34 5.86 -2.58
CA VAL A 92 -2.76 4.83 -1.63
C VAL A 92 -3.43 5.41 -0.37
N ILE A 93 -3.00 6.60 0.09
CA ILE A 93 -3.67 7.33 1.18
C ILE A 93 -5.05 7.80 0.72
N GLU A 94 -5.13 8.47 -0.42
CA GLU A 94 -6.36 9.06 -0.95
C GLU A 94 -7.41 8.00 -1.24
N ALA A 95 -7.03 6.84 -1.81
CA ALA A 95 -7.94 5.72 -1.99
C ALA A 95 -8.59 5.27 -0.67
N GLY A 96 -7.80 5.20 0.41
CA GLY A 96 -8.32 4.88 1.74
C GLY A 96 -9.23 5.95 2.34
N LEU A 97 -8.98 7.23 2.02
CA LEU A 97 -9.83 8.34 2.43
C LEU A 97 -11.17 8.32 1.70
N HIS A 98 -11.16 8.17 0.37
CA HIS A 98 -12.38 8.05 -0.44
C HIS A 98 -13.27 6.90 0.06
N LEU A 99 -12.71 5.71 0.25
CA LEU A 99 -13.46 4.56 0.79
C LEU A 99 -14.03 4.82 2.18
N ALA A 100 -13.33 5.58 3.03
CA ALA A 100 -13.83 5.93 4.35
C ALA A 100 -15.00 6.92 4.27
N GLU A 101 -14.93 7.90 3.38
CA GLU A 101 -16.00 8.88 3.14
C GLU A 101 -17.24 8.21 2.52
N GLU A 102 -17.07 7.32 1.54
CA GLU A 102 -18.15 6.53 0.95
C GLU A 102 -18.89 5.66 1.98
N ARG A 103 -18.17 5.15 2.99
CA ARG A 103 -18.75 4.36 4.09
C ARG A 103 -19.44 5.21 5.15
N ALA A 104 -19.05 6.47 5.31
CA ALA A 104 -19.64 7.40 6.27
C ALA A 104 -20.87 8.15 5.70
N GLY A 105 -20.95 8.31 4.37
CA GLY A 105 -22.09 8.88 3.66
C GLY A 105 -23.21 7.88 3.32
N LYS A 106 -23.05 6.61 3.70
CA LYS A 106 -24.10 5.57 3.67
C LYS A 106 -24.70 5.43 5.08
#